data_AF-A0A381QPT4-F1
#
_entry.id   AF-A0A381QPT4-F1
#
_cell.length_a   1.000
_cell.length_b   1.000
_cell.length_c   1.000
_cell.angle_alpha   90.00
_cell.angle_beta   90.00
_cell.angle_gamma   90.00
#
_symmetry.space_group_name_H-M   'P 1'
#
loop_
_entity.id
_entity.type
_entity.pdbx_description
1 polymer ?
#
loop_
_entity_poly.entity_id
_entity_poly.type
_entity_poly.pdbx_seq_one_letter_code
_entity_poly.pdbx_strand_id
1 'polypeptide(L)'
;MGPMDLYFDVRDIFRAPRLALSGKKIWIFMVGNLGGFILYWVFSYLSLAMAGVSFSDAINQYGLYPCLFGNEAGWVAWITYFIGVEAWILAIYLACTAVTRVTLKQLKGNDFFSAGDAWKYVCKHWHPVVFAPISIVLIIVFFMVFAGIFAFMGKIPYLGEFIFAFPYLFYFFGSVFTIYTAFVLLVSLHYTPAIVGTYEEDTMGTVFQSYSITWSQPWRVIAYHIVLIPLLQISVYLFSWVWKAGFDLINYVFGCNWFMGAKLSGMVNYATSLVCPGWLCSFFAECIGCLTGCFNICFQGCLSFLSCSVPATSGPLSGSETVAGVLLAISIFLVGLSILSYGLSIISVGETLMFIIFKKKSDDDDLLQRKDEDELEEDMDDEYNFDDEDNEVESDDSEGGLEDDNAEDESPSDDINSGDDSDPKE
;
A
#
# COMPACT_ATOMS: atom_id res chain seq x y z
N MET A 1 -11.02 6.44 22.25
CA MET A 1 -10.08 7.06 23.23
C MET A 1 -9.93 8.52 22.84
N GLY A 2 -9.44 9.41 23.71
CA GLY A 2 -9.11 10.77 23.27
C GLY A 2 -7.96 10.78 22.25
N PRO A 3 -7.75 11.89 21.50
CA PRO A 3 -6.64 12.01 20.56
C PRO A 3 -5.29 11.78 21.25
N MET A 4 -4.36 11.16 20.52
CA MET A 4 -3.05 10.82 21.08
C MET A 4 -2.15 12.05 21.14
N ASP A 5 -1.59 12.33 22.32
CA ASP A 5 -0.64 13.43 22.48
C ASP A 5 0.72 13.06 21.85
N LEU A 6 1.10 13.80 20.82
CA LEU A 6 2.35 13.65 20.06
C LEU A 6 3.31 14.78 20.45
N TYR A 7 4.58 14.42 20.62
CA TYR A 7 5.64 15.40 20.91
C TYR A 7 6.15 16.13 19.64
N PHE A 8 5.71 15.69 18.46
CA PHE A 8 6.16 16.10 17.14
C PHE A 8 7.68 15.98 16.96
N ASP A 9 8.28 14.89 17.45
CA ASP A 9 9.72 14.71 17.46
C ASP A 9 10.15 13.23 17.28
N VAL A 10 11.46 12.96 17.25
CA VAL A 10 12.02 11.60 17.09
C VAL A 10 11.40 10.60 18.07
N ARG A 11 11.00 11.05 19.26
CA ARG A 11 10.34 10.23 20.30
C ARG A 11 9.07 9.54 19.81
N ASP A 12 8.34 10.14 18.90
CA ASP A 12 7.10 9.56 18.37
C ASP A 12 7.39 8.42 17.39
N ILE A 13 8.53 8.47 16.68
CA ILE A 13 8.98 7.41 15.77
C ILE A 13 9.25 6.11 16.53
N PHE A 14 9.75 6.19 17.77
CA PHE A 14 9.93 5.01 18.63
C PHE A 14 8.61 4.30 18.96
N ARG A 15 7.46 4.96 18.82
CA ARG A 15 6.14 4.35 19.01
C ARG A 15 5.68 3.59 17.77
N ALA A 16 6.31 3.78 16.61
CA ALA A 16 5.88 3.20 15.34
C ALA A 16 5.72 1.67 15.39
N PRO A 17 6.65 0.87 15.96
CA PRO A 17 6.46 -0.59 16.01
C PRO A 17 5.27 -1.04 16.85
N ARG A 18 4.98 -0.33 17.93
CA ARG A 18 3.82 -0.61 18.80
C ARG A 18 2.51 -0.24 18.10
N LEU A 19 2.49 0.90 17.41
CA LEU A 19 1.32 1.35 16.64
C LEU A 19 1.06 0.48 15.41
N ALA A 20 2.11 -0.11 14.83
CA ALA A 20 2.02 -1.06 13.72
C ALA A 20 1.57 -2.46 14.18
N LEU A 21 1.78 -2.83 15.45
CA LEU A 21 1.38 -4.12 16.02
C LEU A 21 -0.13 -4.16 16.31
N SER A 22 -0.94 -3.93 15.27
CA SER A 22 -2.39 -3.99 15.33
C SER A 22 -2.88 -4.99 14.29
N GLY A 23 -3.71 -5.94 14.72
CA GLY A 23 -4.23 -7.00 13.86
C GLY A 23 -4.89 -6.45 12.59
N LYS A 24 -5.57 -5.31 12.67
CA LYS A 24 -6.20 -4.65 11.51
C LYS A 24 -5.17 -4.19 10.46
N LYS A 25 -4.05 -3.59 10.87
CA LYS A 25 -3.02 -3.09 9.95
C LYS A 25 -2.27 -4.24 9.27
N ILE A 26 -1.92 -5.26 10.05
CA ILE A 26 -1.30 -6.49 9.53
C ILE A 26 -2.26 -7.18 8.56
N TRP A 27 -3.55 -7.25 8.87
CA TRP A 27 -4.56 -7.84 8.00
C TRP A 27 -4.71 -7.09 6.67
N ILE A 28 -4.77 -5.76 6.68
CA ILE A 28 -4.81 -4.93 5.46
C ILE A 28 -3.62 -5.25 4.56
N PHE A 29 -2.40 -5.26 5.11
CA PHE A 29 -1.22 -5.63 4.34
C PHE A 29 -1.22 -7.07 3.88
N MET A 30 -1.75 -8.00 4.67
CA MET A 30 -1.82 -9.41 4.28
C MET A 30 -2.76 -9.60 3.09
N VAL A 31 -3.93 -8.95 3.08
CA VAL A 31 -4.88 -8.97 1.96
C VAL A 31 -4.26 -8.31 0.72
N GLY A 32 -3.67 -7.12 0.86
CA GLY A 32 -3.02 -6.42 -0.25
C GLY A 32 -1.85 -7.22 -0.84
N ASN A 33 -0.99 -7.77 0.01
CA ASN A 33 0.12 -8.63 -0.41
C ASN A 33 -0.36 -9.91 -1.08
N LEU A 34 -1.38 -10.57 -0.53
CA LEU A 34 -1.92 -11.80 -1.12
C LEU A 34 -2.52 -11.53 -2.50
N GLY A 35 -3.32 -10.47 -2.64
CA GLY A 35 -3.89 -10.05 -3.91
C GLY A 35 -2.82 -9.72 -4.96
N GLY A 36 -1.83 -8.91 -4.59
CA GLY A 36 -0.70 -8.58 -5.46
C GLY A 36 0.15 -9.80 -5.82
N PHE A 37 0.40 -10.68 -4.85
CA PHE A 37 1.16 -11.91 -5.07
C PHE A 37 0.45 -12.87 -6.01
N ILE A 38 -0.88 -13.02 -5.93
CA ILE A 38 -1.65 -13.85 -6.88
C ILE A 38 -1.48 -13.32 -8.31
N LEU A 39 -1.54 -11.99 -8.51
CA LEU A 39 -1.31 -11.38 -9.81
C LEU A 39 0.13 -11.65 -10.30
N TYR A 40 1.13 -11.38 -9.46
CA TYR A 40 2.52 -11.70 -9.75
C TYR A 40 2.70 -13.17 -10.15
N TRP A 41 2.10 -14.08 -9.41
CA TRP A 41 2.18 -15.52 -9.62
C TRP A 41 1.61 -15.91 -10.98
N VAL A 42 0.40 -15.44 -11.32
CA VAL A 42 -0.26 -15.71 -12.61
C VAL A 42 0.58 -15.18 -13.78
N PHE A 43 1.01 -13.93 -13.73
CA PHE A 43 1.79 -13.32 -14.80
C PHE A 43 3.19 -13.93 -14.96
N SER A 44 3.82 -14.33 -13.85
CA SER A 44 5.14 -14.97 -13.88
C SER A 44 5.09 -16.38 -14.46
N TYR A 45 4.08 -17.18 -14.13
CA TYR A 45 3.88 -18.49 -14.77
C TYR A 45 3.52 -18.37 -16.25
N LEU A 46 2.71 -17.36 -16.62
CA LEU A 46 2.43 -17.06 -18.02
C LEU A 46 3.72 -16.72 -18.78
N SER A 47 4.59 -15.92 -18.17
CA SER A 47 5.89 -15.58 -18.73
C SER A 47 6.81 -16.79 -18.91
N LEU A 48 6.89 -17.68 -17.91
CA LEU A 48 7.67 -18.92 -18.00
C LEU A 48 7.14 -19.87 -19.08
N ALA A 49 5.81 -19.95 -19.23
CA ALA A 49 5.20 -20.72 -20.32
C ALA A 49 5.58 -20.16 -21.70
N MET A 50 5.65 -18.83 -21.85
CA MET A 50 6.13 -18.18 -23.08
C MET A 50 7.63 -18.38 -23.33
N ALA A 51 8.42 -18.61 -22.28
CA ALA A 51 9.82 -18.98 -22.38
C ALA A 51 10.04 -20.47 -22.72
N GLY A 52 8.96 -21.27 -22.82
CA GLY A 52 9.02 -22.69 -23.16
C GLY A 52 9.34 -23.61 -21.98
N VAL A 53 9.30 -23.10 -20.74
CA VAL A 53 9.51 -23.90 -19.52
C VAL A 53 8.21 -24.64 -19.20
N SER A 54 8.28 -25.96 -18.99
CA SER A 54 7.10 -26.74 -18.62
C SER A 54 6.64 -26.36 -17.20
N PHE A 55 5.33 -26.43 -16.95
CA PHE A 55 4.77 -26.06 -15.64
C PHE A 55 5.33 -26.92 -14.50
N SER A 56 5.59 -28.21 -14.76
CA SER A 56 6.17 -29.12 -13.77
C SER A 56 7.61 -28.73 -13.44
N ASP A 57 8.42 -28.37 -14.44
CA ASP A 57 9.80 -27.95 -14.21
C ASP A 57 9.85 -26.61 -13.50
N ALA A 58 8.94 -25.70 -13.86
CA ALA A 58 8.78 -24.41 -13.20
C ALA A 58 8.44 -24.56 -11.70
N ILE A 59 7.51 -25.44 -11.33
CA ILE A 59 7.20 -25.67 -9.90
C ILE A 59 8.36 -26.33 -9.17
N ASN A 60 9.03 -27.31 -9.79
CA ASN A 60 10.14 -28.01 -9.15
C ASN A 60 11.35 -27.08 -8.90
N GLN A 61 11.59 -26.14 -9.82
CA GLN A 61 12.69 -25.18 -9.70
C GLN A 61 12.30 -23.96 -8.86
N TYR A 62 11.07 -23.47 -9.00
CA TYR A 62 10.61 -22.19 -8.46
C TYR A 62 9.58 -22.22 -7.35
N GLY A 63 8.99 -23.38 -7.05
CA GLY A 63 8.01 -23.53 -5.98
C GLY A 63 6.90 -22.49 -6.08
N LEU A 64 6.63 -21.81 -4.96
CA LEU A 64 5.63 -20.75 -4.90
C LEU A 64 6.07 -19.41 -5.51
N TYR A 65 7.35 -19.18 -5.77
CA TYR A 65 7.89 -17.87 -6.14
C TYR A 65 8.44 -17.83 -7.57
N PRO A 66 7.63 -18.07 -8.61
CA PRO A 66 8.09 -18.16 -10.00
C PRO A 66 8.98 -16.97 -10.38
N CYS A 67 10.12 -17.21 -11.00
CA CYS A 67 11.08 -16.17 -11.38
C CYS A 67 11.58 -16.42 -12.80
N LEU A 68 11.51 -15.40 -13.66
CA LEU A 68 12.00 -15.52 -15.03
C LEU A 68 13.53 -15.39 -15.10
N PHE A 69 14.14 -14.71 -14.14
CA PHE A 69 15.59 -14.50 -14.11
C PHE A 69 16.34 -15.84 -14.10
N GLY A 70 17.30 -15.97 -15.02
CA GLY A 70 18.07 -17.20 -15.21
C GLY A 70 17.60 -18.11 -16.34
N ASN A 71 16.45 -17.82 -16.96
CA ASN A 71 15.98 -18.51 -18.17
C ASN A 71 16.17 -17.64 -19.41
N GLU A 72 16.50 -18.27 -20.53
CA GLU A 72 16.51 -17.59 -21.82
C GLU A 72 15.06 -17.34 -22.26
N ALA A 73 14.67 -16.07 -22.36
CA ALA A 73 13.30 -15.67 -22.68
C ALA A 73 13.28 -14.50 -23.67
N GLY A 74 12.29 -14.51 -24.56
CA GLY A 74 12.04 -13.40 -25.48
C GLY A 74 11.56 -12.14 -24.76
N TRP A 75 11.67 -10.98 -25.41
CA TRP A 75 11.30 -9.68 -24.84
C TRP A 75 9.83 -9.60 -24.38
N VAL A 76 8.91 -10.31 -25.05
CA VAL A 76 7.49 -10.38 -24.67
C VAL A 76 7.31 -11.05 -23.30
N ALA A 77 8.04 -12.15 -23.05
CA ALA A 77 7.99 -12.85 -21.77
C ALA A 77 8.51 -11.96 -20.64
N TRP A 78 9.59 -11.20 -20.88
CA TRP A 78 10.10 -10.22 -19.93
C TRP A 78 9.07 -9.14 -19.59
N ILE A 79 8.38 -8.56 -20.57
CA ILE A 79 7.34 -7.56 -20.33
C ILE A 79 6.23 -8.14 -19.45
N THR A 80 5.73 -9.34 -19.78
CA THR A 80 4.67 -9.97 -18.98
C THR A 80 5.10 -10.24 -17.54
N TYR A 81 6.36 -10.65 -17.34
CA TYR A 81 6.93 -10.81 -15.99
C TYR A 81 6.97 -9.47 -15.23
N PHE A 82 7.45 -8.40 -15.86
CA PHE A 82 7.50 -7.09 -15.21
C PHE A 82 6.12 -6.53 -14.88
N ILE A 83 5.10 -6.77 -15.72
CA ILE A 83 3.70 -6.42 -15.39
C ILE A 83 3.25 -7.09 -14.09
N GLY A 84 3.60 -8.36 -13.89
CA GLY A 84 3.30 -9.07 -12.65
C GLY A 84 4.00 -8.48 -11.43
N VAL A 85 5.27 -8.11 -11.57
CA VAL A 85 6.06 -7.45 -10.50
C VAL A 85 5.48 -6.08 -10.16
N GLU A 86 5.18 -5.26 -11.17
CA GLU A 86 4.58 -3.95 -10.99
C GLU A 86 3.21 -4.04 -10.32
N ALA A 87 2.36 -4.98 -10.73
CA ALA A 87 1.05 -5.20 -10.11
C ALA A 87 1.17 -5.50 -8.61
N TRP A 88 2.18 -6.27 -8.20
CA TRP A 88 2.42 -6.55 -6.79
C TRP A 88 2.92 -5.33 -6.03
N ILE A 89 3.85 -4.56 -6.61
CA ILE A 89 4.32 -3.30 -6.02
C ILE A 89 3.13 -2.33 -5.83
N LEU A 90 2.28 -2.17 -6.84
CA LEU A 90 1.10 -1.31 -6.76
C LEU A 90 0.14 -1.75 -5.65
N ALA A 91 -0.10 -3.06 -5.51
CA ALA A 91 -0.93 -3.59 -4.43
C ALA A 91 -0.37 -3.25 -3.03
N ILE A 92 0.97 -3.29 -2.88
CA ILE A 92 1.64 -2.88 -1.64
C ILE A 92 1.46 -1.37 -1.40
N TYR A 93 1.61 -0.53 -2.42
CA TYR A 93 1.43 0.93 -2.31
C TYR A 93 0.01 1.31 -1.88
N LEU A 94 -0.99 0.64 -2.44
CA LEU A 94 -2.39 0.82 -2.05
C LEU A 94 -2.63 0.37 -0.59
N ALA A 95 -2.05 -0.77 -0.19
CA ALA A 95 -2.12 -1.24 1.20
C ALA A 95 -1.41 -0.27 2.18
N CYS A 96 -0.28 0.31 1.80
CA CYS A 96 0.39 1.36 2.57
C CYS A 96 -0.53 2.56 2.79
N THR A 97 -1.25 3.00 1.75
CA THR A 97 -2.17 4.14 1.84
C THR A 97 -3.35 3.83 2.79
N ALA A 98 -3.91 2.62 2.71
CA ALA A 98 -4.95 2.17 3.64
C ALA A 98 -4.46 2.17 5.10
N VAL A 99 -3.25 1.67 5.36
CA VAL A 99 -2.68 1.65 6.72
C VAL A 99 -2.33 3.05 7.23
N THR A 100 -1.86 3.94 6.36
CA THR A 100 -1.69 5.36 6.66
C THR A 100 -3.01 5.96 7.13
N ARG A 101 -4.12 5.74 6.40
CA ARG A 101 -5.45 6.25 6.77
C ARG A 101 -5.93 5.72 8.13
N VAL A 102 -5.80 4.41 8.36
CA VAL A 102 -6.13 3.80 9.67
C VAL A 102 -5.27 4.39 10.78
N THR A 103 -4.00 4.70 10.50
CA THR A 103 -3.08 5.29 11.47
C THR A 103 -3.44 6.73 11.80
N LEU A 104 -3.82 7.54 10.80
CA LEU A 104 -4.32 8.90 11.03
C LEU A 104 -5.55 8.90 11.95
N LYS A 105 -6.56 8.10 11.61
CA LYS A 105 -7.80 7.97 12.41
C LYS A 105 -7.52 7.49 13.83
N GLN A 106 -6.59 6.55 13.99
CA GLN A 106 -6.13 6.11 15.30
C GLN A 106 -5.45 7.24 16.10
N LEU A 107 -4.63 8.07 15.47
CA LEU A 107 -3.97 9.21 16.13
C LEU A 107 -4.98 10.29 16.55
N LYS A 108 -6.05 10.49 15.77
CA LYS A 108 -7.20 11.34 16.14
C LYS A 108 -8.07 10.78 17.27
N GLY A 109 -7.87 9.52 17.68
CA GLY A 109 -8.61 8.87 18.78
C GLY A 109 -9.70 7.89 18.34
N ASN A 110 -9.91 7.75 17.03
CA ASN A 110 -10.81 6.75 16.45
C ASN A 110 -10.08 5.41 16.24
N ASP A 111 -10.02 4.62 17.32
CA ASP A 111 -9.43 3.27 17.28
C ASP A 111 -10.26 2.25 16.49
N PHE A 112 -11.55 2.53 16.26
CA PHE A 112 -12.52 1.61 15.66
C PHE A 112 -12.67 1.74 14.15
N PHE A 113 -11.95 2.68 13.52
CA PHE A 113 -11.96 2.82 12.06
C PHE A 113 -11.66 1.48 11.37
N SER A 114 -12.59 1.06 10.51
CA SER A 114 -12.62 -0.28 9.91
C SER A 114 -11.60 -0.42 8.78
N ALA A 115 -11.10 -1.65 8.60
CA ALA A 115 -10.28 -1.98 7.44
C ALA A 115 -11.06 -1.85 6.11
N GLY A 116 -12.37 -2.08 6.13
CA GLY A 116 -13.22 -1.94 4.94
C GLY A 116 -13.31 -0.49 4.47
N ASP A 117 -13.50 0.45 5.38
CA ASP A 117 -13.60 1.87 5.07
C ASP A 117 -12.26 2.44 4.61
N ALA A 118 -11.15 1.95 5.17
CA ALA A 118 -9.80 2.25 4.67
C ALA A 118 -9.61 1.83 3.20
N TRP A 119 -10.12 0.66 2.80
CA TRP A 119 -10.06 0.22 1.40
C TRP A 119 -11.01 1.00 0.50
N LYS A 120 -12.20 1.39 0.97
CA LYS A 120 -13.10 2.30 0.22
C LYS A 120 -12.41 3.63 -0.10
N TYR A 121 -11.75 4.22 0.91
CA TYR A 121 -10.96 5.44 0.74
C TYR A 121 -9.87 5.26 -0.32
N VAL A 122 -9.11 4.17 -0.26
CA VAL A 122 -8.07 3.88 -1.26
C VAL A 122 -8.65 3.66 -2.66
N CYS A 123 -9.81 3.01 -2.78
CA CYS A 123 -10.50 2.85 -4.06
C CYS A 123 -11.02 4.18 -4.63
N LYS A 124 -11.31 5.18 -3.79
CA LYS A 124 -11.64 6.54 -4.22
C LYS A 124 -10.39 7.29 -4.70
N HIS A 125 -9.28 7.16 -3.95
CA HIS A 125 -8.04 7.92 -4.12
C HIS A 125 -6.86 7.11 -4.67
N TRP A 126 -7.10 6.10 -5.51
CA TRP A 126 -6.02 5.27 -6.06
C TRP A 126 -5.17 6.01 -7.10
N HIS A 127 -5.75 6.97 -7.82
CA HIS A 127 -5.07 7.70 -8.89
C HIS A 127 -3.83 8.44 -8.38
N PRO A 128 -3.90 9.30 -7.33
CA PRO A 128 -2.72 9.99 -6.81
C PRO A 128 -1.59 9.05 -6.36
N VAL A 129 -1.95 7.91 -5.73
CA VAL A 129 -0.97 6.93 -5.23
C VAL A 129 -0.12 6.35 -6.36
N VAL A 130 -0.73 6.07 -7.51
CA VAL A 130 -0.06 5.45 -8.67
C VAL A 130 0.60 6.50 -9.56
N PHE A 131 -0.12 7.57 -9.88
CA PHE A 131 0.33 8.53 -10.88
C PHE A 131 1.35 9.54 -10.37
N ALA A 132 1.46 9.77 -9.06
CA ALA A 132 2.46 10.71 -8.52
C ALA A 132 3.92 10.30 -8.85
N PRO A 133 4.39 9.07 -8.49
CA PRO A 133 5.74 8.65 -8.84
C PRO A 133 5.93 8.55 -10.37
N ILE A 134 4.92 8.08 -11.10
CA ILE A 134 4.96 8.01 -12.57
C ILE A 134 5.12 9.41 -13.19
N SER A 135 4.44 10.41 -12.65
CA SER A 135 4.56 11.80 -13.14
C SER A 135 5.97 12.34 -12.96
N ILE A 136 6.62 12.03 -11.84
CA ILE A 136 8.03 12.42 -11.60
C ILE A 136 8.97 11.71 -12.57
N VAL A 137 8.75 10.41 -12.83
CA VAL A 137 9.50 9.66 -13.87
C VAL A 137 9.30 10.30 -15.25
N LEU A 138 8.06 10.68 -15.59
CA LEU A 138 7.76 11.33 -16.86
C LEU A 138 8.50 12.65 -17.00
N ILE A 139 8.58 13.47 -15.94
CA ILE A 139 9.37 14.70 -15.93
C ILE A 139 10.85 14.39 -16.24
N ILE A 140 11.44 13.39 -15.60
CA ILE A 140 12.85 13.00 -15.85
C ILE A 140 13.03 12.56 -17.32
N VAL A 141 12.16 11.68 -17.81
CA VAL A 141 12.19 11.19 -19.20
C VAL A 141 12.06 12.35 -20.18
N PHE A 142 11.13 13.28 -19.92
CA PHE A 142 10.94 14.48 -20.72
C PHE A 142 12.23 15.30 -20.83
N PHE A 143 12.89 15.60 -19.71
CA PHE A 143 14.16 16.33 -19.73
C PHE A 143 15.28 15.54 -20.43
N MET A 144 15.35 14.22 -20.27
CA MET A 144 16.31 13.38 -20.98
C MET A 144 16.08 13.35 -22.49
N VAL A 145 14.82 13.30 -22.95
CA VAL A 145 14.47 13.36 -24.38
C VAL A 145 14.87 14.72 -24.96
N PHE A 146 14.56 15.82 -24.27
CA PHE A 146 14.99 17.16 -24.69
C PHE A 146 16.51 17.27 -24.78
N ALA A 147 17.23 16.77 -23.77
CA ALA A 147 18.69 16.72 -23.80
C ALA A 147 19.21 15.89 -24.98
N GLY A 148 18.56 14.77 -25.29
CA GLY A 148 18.88 13.93 -26.45
C GLY A 148 18.70 14.66 -27.79
N ILE A 149 17.64 15.44 -27.96
CA ILE A 149 17.40 16.26 -29.16
C ILE A 149 18.52 17.30 -29.34
N PHE A 150 18.87 18.03 -28.29
CA PHE A 150 19.95 19.02 -28.34
C PHE A 150 21.33 18.37 -28.57
N ALA A 151 21.59 17.21 -27.96
CA ALA A 151 22.80 16.44 -28.21
C ALA A 151 22.91 16.01 -29.69
N PHE A 152 21.79 15.62 -30.31
CA PHE A 152 21.76 15.29 -31.73
C PHE A 152 22.05 16.49 -32.63
N MET A 153 21.53 17.68 -32.30
CA MET A 153 21.85 18.94 -32.99
C MET A 153 23.33 19.31 -32.87
N GLY A 154 23.99 18.92 -31.78
CA GLY A 154 25.44 19.08 -31.58
C GLY A 154 26.30 18.31 -32.59
N LYS A 155 25.74 17.36 -33.33
CA LYS A 155 26.46 16.59 -34.37
C LYS A 155 26.68 17.35 -35.68
N ILE A 156 26.05 18.52 -35.86
CA ILE A 156 26.17 19.30 -37.11
C ILE A 156 27.59 19.88 -37.19
N PRO A 157 28.36 19.66 -38.28
CA PRO A 157 29.72 20.18 -38.40
C PRO A 157 29.72 21.72 -38.38
N TYR A 158 30.70 22.31 -37.68
CA TYR A 158 30.90 23.75 -37.42
C TYR A 158 29.79 24.45 -36.62
N LEU A 159 28.50 24.15 -36.87
CA LEU A 159 27.37 24.78 -36.17
C LEU A 159 27.09 24.15 -34.80
N GLY A 160 27.34 22.84 -34.64
CA GLY A 160 27.06 22.08 -33.43
C GLY A 160 27.86 22.56 -32.21
N GLU A 161 29.10 22.99 -32.41
CA GLU A 161 29.98 23.51 -31.34
C GLU A 161 29.38 24.78 -30.71
N PHE A 162 28.86 25.70 -31.53
CA PHE A 162 28.20 26.93 -31.05
C PHE A 162 26.82 26.65 -30.45
N ILE A 163 26.05 25.73 -31.05
CA ILE A 163 24.75 25.28 -30.51
C ILE A 163 24.91 24.63 -29.13
N PHE A 164 26.03 23.95 -28.88
CA PHE A 164 26.32 23.40 -27.56
C PHE A 164 26.83 24.45 -26.57
N ALA A 165 27.82 25.25 -26.98
CA ALA A 165 28.52 26.16 -26.09
C ALA A 165 27.67 27.36 -25.65
N PHE A 166 26.87 27.94 -26.54
CA PHE A 166 26.10 29.16 -26.24
C PHE A 166 25.02 28.94 -25.17
N PRO A 167 24.14 27.92 -25.26
CA PRO A 167 23.15 27.62 -24.23
C PRO A 167 23.67 26.71 -23.11
N TYR A 168 24.99 26.48 -22.98
CA TYR A 168 25.55 25.56 -21.99
C TYR A 168 25.07 25.84 -20.56
N LEU A 169 24.90 27.11 -20.18
CA LEU A 169 24.36 27.49 -18.88
C LEU A 169 22.93 26.95 -18.65
N PHE A 170 22.08 26.94 -19.67
CA PHE A 170 20.74 26.35 -19.58
C PHE A 170 20.80 24.83 -19.44
N TYR A 171 21.71 24.15 -20.15
CA TYR A 171 21.92 22.71 -19.99
C TYR A 171 22.42 22.35 -18.60
N PHE A 172 23.30 23.18 -18.03
CA PHE A 172 23.78 23.00 -16.66
C PHE A 172 22.61 23.06 -15.67
N PHE A 173 21.78 24.11 -15.70
CA PHE A 173 20.61 24.21 -14.82
C PHE A 173 19.60 23.07 -15.05
N GLY A 174 19.35 22.68 -16.31
CA GLY A 174 18.49 21.55 -16.64
C GLY A 174 19.01 20.21 -16.08
N SER A 175 20.33 19.99 -16.13
CA SER A 175 20.96 18.78 -15.58
C SER A 175 20.89 18.74 -14.05
N VAL A 176 21.14 19.87 -13.37
CA VAL A 176 21.00 19.98 -11.92
C VAL A 176 19.56 19.72 -11.50
N PHE A 177 18.60 20.29 -12.23
CA PHE A 177 17.17 20.03 -11.99
C PHE A 177 16.83 18.55 -12.18
N THR A 178 17.32 17.90 -13.24
CA THR A 178 17.03 16.47 -13.50
C THR A 178 17.62 15.57 -12.42
N ILE A 179 18.86 15.83 -11.98
CA ILE A 179 19.49 15.12 -10.86
C ILE A 179 18.69 15.32 -9.58
N TYR A 180 18.25 16.56 -9.31
CA TYR A 180 17.42 16.87 -8.16
C TYR A 180 16.06 16.12 -8.22
N THR A 181 15.39 16.13 -9.37
CA THR A 181 14.15 15.38 -9.58
C THR A 181 14.34 13.87 -9.37
N ALA A 182 15.50 13.31 -9.69
CA ALA A 182 15.81 11.91 -9.37
C ALA A 182 15.86 11.65 -7.85
N PHE A 183 16.38 12.58 -7.05
CA PHE A 183 16.28 12.48 -5.58
C PHE A 183 14.83 12.62 -5.10
N VAL A 184 14.06 13.53 -5.70
CA VAL A 184 12.62 13.70 -5.39
C VAL A 184 11.85 12.43 -5.72
N LEU A 185 12.20 11.70 -6.79
CA LEU A 185 11.61 10.41 -7.11
C LEU A 185 11.78 9.41 -5.96
N LEU A 186 12.99 9.32 -5.36
CA LEU A 186 13.23 8.43 -4.22
C LEU A 186 12.38 8.80 -3.01
N VAL A 187 12.23 10.09 -2.74
CA VAL A 187 11.36 10.58 -1.66
C VAL A 187 9.89 10.29 -1.96
N SER A 188 9.43 10.51 -3.20
CA SER A 188 8.07 10.20 -3.63
C SER A 188 7.75 8.72 -3.49
N LEU A 189 8.67 7.82 -3.85
CA LEU A 189 8.43 6.38 -3.72
C LEU A 189 8.12 5.97 -2.26
N HIS A 190 8.67 6.65 -1.27
CA HIS A 190 8.41 6.35 0.15
C HIS A 190 7.20 7.13 0.69
N TYR A 191 7.15 8.45 0.41
CA TYR A 191 6.16 9.33 1.05
C TYR A 191 4.83 9.45 0.31
N THR A 192 4.70 9.01 -0.95
CA THR A 192 3.43 9.13 -1.69
C THR A 192 2.24 8.50 -0.94
N PRO A 193 2.32 7.25 -0.42
CA PRO A 193 1.22 6.66 0.37
C PRO A 193 0.91 7.43 1.66
N ALA A 194 1.93 8.05 2.28
CA ALA A 194 1.77 8.85 3.48
C ALA A 194 1.08 10.19 3.18
N ILE A 195 1.47 10.87 2.09
CA ILE A 195 0.90 12.15 1.66
C ILE A 195 -0.58 11.97 1.29
N VAL A 196 -0.90 11.01 0.43
CA VAL A 196 -2.28 10.80 -0.03
C VAL A 196 -3.16 10.36 1.14
N GLY A 197 -2.70 9.41 1.96
CA GLY A 197 -3.50 8.88 3.06
C GLY A 197 -3.71 9.83 4.25
N THR A 198 -2.89 10.88 4.39
CA THR A 198 -3.03 11.86 5.49
C THR A 198 -3.48 13.25 5.08
N TYR A 199 -3.08 13.71 3.89
CA TYR A 199 -3.30 15.08 3.42
C TYR A 199 -4.31 15.16 2.28
N GLU A 200 -4.79 14.01 1.78
CA GLU A 200 -5.86 13.88 0.78
C GLU A 200 -5.56 14.67 -0.51
N GLU A 201 -4.28 14.72 -0.89
CA GLU A 201 -3.84 15.48 -2.06
C GLU A 201 -4.06 14.71 -3.36
N ASP A 202 -4.43 15.45 -4.40
CA ASP A 202 -4.42 14.97 -5.77
C ASP A 202 -3.00 14.67 -6.27
N THR A 203 -2.89 14.06 -7.45
CA THR A 203 -1.60 13.72 -8.09
C THR A 203 -0.64 14.91 -8.13
N MET A 204 -1.13 16.10 -8.50
CA MET A 204 -0.29 17.30 -8.61
C MET A 204 0.18 17.78 -7.23
N GLY A 205 -0.72 17.81 -6.24
CA GLY A 205 -0.40 18.18 -4.87
C GLY A 205 0.60 17.23 -4.22
N THR A 206 0.45 15.92 -4.47
CA THR A 206 1.37 14.89 -3.99
C THR A 206 2.78 15.05 -4.57
N VAL A 207 2.89 15.40 -5.86
CA VAL A 207 4.17 15.72 -6.49
C VAL A 207 4.79 16.96 -5.83
N PHE A 208 4.02 18.04 -5.65
CA PHE A 208 4.53 19.25 -5.00
C PHE A 208 4.99 19.00 -3.56
N GLN A 209 4.27 18.18 -2.78
CA GLN A 209 4.75 17.85 -1.44
C GLN A 209 5.99 16.97 -1.45
N SER A 210 6.13 16.07 -2.42
CA SER A 210 7.38 15.32 -2.57
C SER A 210 8.58 16.25 -2.82
N TYR A 211 8.39 17.29 -3.64
CA TYR A 211 9.39 18.35 -3.84
C TYR A 211 9.66 19.15 -2.56
N SER A 212 8.61 19.54 -1.83
CA SER A 212 8.71 20.32 -0.60
C SER A 212 9.46 19.56 0.50
N ILE A 213 9.14 18.28 0.71
CA ILE A 213 9.82 17.40 1.68
C ILE A 213 11.31 17.29 1.35
N THR A 214 11.63 17.11 0.06
CA THR A 214 13.02 16.94 -0.38
C THR A 214 13.85 18.21 -0.15
N TRP A 215 13.27 19.40 -0.34
CA TRP A 215 14.01 20.66 -0.22
C TRP A 215 14.08 21.20 1.20
N SER A 216 12.96 21.23 1.91
CA SER A 216 12.83 22.00 3.15
C SER A 216 13.56 21.36 4.34
N GLN A 217 13.57 20.03 4.46
CA GLN A 217 14.16 19.32 5.61
C GLN A 217 14.78 17.94 5.28
N PRO A 218 15.69 17.83 4.29
CA PRO A 218 16.26 16.54 3.85
C PRO A 218 17.00 15.79 4.96
N TRP A 219 17.72 16.50 5.83
CA TRP A 219 18.48 15.87 6.92
C TRP A 219 17.58 15.21 7.96
N ARG A 220 16.38 15.76 8.17
CA ARG A 220 15.41 15.21 9.12
C ARG A 220 14.80 13.92 8.60
N VAL A 221 14.42 13.89 7.32
CA VAL A 221 13.94 12.69 6.63
C VAL A 221 14.97 11.56 6.77
N ILE A 222 16.25 11.86 6.49
CA ILE A 222 17.34 10.90 6.61
C ILE A 222 17.51 10.43 8.06
N ALA A 223 17.57 11.36 9.03
CA ALA A 223 17.73 11.02 10.45
C ALA A 223 16.59 10.14 10.98
N TYR A 224 15.35 10.43 10.57
CA TYR A 224 14.17 9.66 10.96
C TYR A 224 14.19 8.25 10.38
N HIS A 225 14.61 8.07 9.13
CA HIS A 225 14.80 6.74 8.55
C HIS A 225 15.95 5.96 9.23
N ILE A 226 17.04 6.64 9.59
CA ILE A 226 18.15 6.03 10.36
C ILE A 226 17.66 5.48 11.71
N VAL A 227 16.66 6.12 12.34
CA VAL A 227 16.05 5.64 13.59
C VAL A 227 15.00 4.54 13.31
N LEU A 228 14.22 4.66 12.24
CA LEU A 228 13.15 3.71 11.91
C LEU A 228 13.72 2.33 11.50
N ILE A 229 14.80 2.29 10.70
CA ILE A 229 15.35 1.03 10.18
C ILE A 229 15.78 0.05 11.30
N PRO A 230 16.54 0.44 12.33
CA PRO A 230 16.86 -0.43 13.46
C PRO A 230 15.61 -0.89 14.23
N LEU A 231 14.62 -0.01 14.42
CA LEU A 231 13.38 -0.34 15.10
C LEU A 231 12.58 -1.39 14.33
N LEU A 232 12.49 -1.24 13.01
CA LEU A 232 11.90 -2.23 12.12
C LEU A 232 12.61 -3.57 12.26
N GLN A 233 13.94 -3.57 12.21
CA GLN A 233 14.72 -4.80 12.29
C GLN A 233 14.48 -5.54 13.62
N ILE A 234 14.56 -4.85 14.75
CA ILE A 234 14.34 -5.45 16.08
C ILE A 234 12.92 -6.00 16.22
N SER A 235 11.93 -5.26 15.70
CA SER A 235 10.52 -5.63 15.86
C SER A 235 10.14 -6.80 14.98
N VAL A 236 10.57 -6.81 13.71
CA VAL A 236 10.39 -7.95 12.82
C VAL A 236 11.14 -9.17 13.35
N TYR A 237 12.35 -9.01 13.90
CA TYR A 237 13.08 -10.12 14.54
C TYR A 237 12.26 -10.78 15.66
N LEU A 238 11.75 -9.97 16.58
CA LEU A 238 10.98 -10.45 17.72
C LEU A 238 9.69 -11.13 17.26
N PHE A 239 8.98 -10.55 16.30
CA PHE A 239 7.75 -11.12 15.76
C PHE A 239 8.01 -12.45 15.03
N SER A 240 9.04 -12.52 14.17
CA SER A 240 9.48 -13.75 13.50
C SER A 240 9.88 -14.83 14.50
N TRP A 241 10.56 -14.46 15.60
CA TRP A 241 10.95 -15.41 16.63
C TRP A 241 9.74 -16.02 17.33
N VAL A 242 8.70 -15.24 17.63
CA VAL A 242 7.45 -15.75 18.22
C VAL A 242 6.75 -16.72 17.27
N TRP A 243 6.64 -16.40 15.98
CA TRP A 243 6.06 -17.32 14.99
C TRP A 243 6.86 -18.60 14.82
N LYS A 244 8.20 -18.48 14.79
CA LYS A 244 9.09 -19.64 14.74
C LYS A 244 8.93 -20.52 15.98
N ALA A 245 8.90 -19.94 17.17
CA ALA A 245 8.69 -20.69 18.40
C ALA A 245 7.34 -21.43 18.41
N GLY A 246 6.28 -20.81 17.87
CA GLY A 246 4.98 -21.47 17.68
C GLY A 246 5.05 -22.65 16.70
N PHE A 247 5.69 -22.45 15.53
CA PHE A 247 5.90 -23.51 14.53
C PHE A 247 6.74 -24.67 15.08
N ASP A 248 7.84 -24.35 15.77
CA ASP A 248 8.72 -25.33 16.39
C ASP A 248 7.97 -26.12 17.48
N LEU A 249 7.17 -25.45 18.31
CA LEU A 249 6.36 -26.11 19.35
C LEU A 249 5.37 -27.12 18.74
N ILE A 250 4.70 -26.78 17.63
CA ILE A 250 3.84 -27.71 16.89
C ILE A 250 4.66 -28.92 16.44
N ASN A 251 5.81 -28.70 15.80
CA ASN A 251 6.66 -29.78 15.31
C ASN A 251 7.24 -30.66 16.43
N TYR A 252 7.59 -30.08 17.58
CA TYR A 252 8.07 -30.85 18.72
C TYR A 252 6.98 -31.73 19.33
N VAL A 253 5.76 -31.19 19.51
CA VAL A 253 4.64 -31.94 20.11
C VAL A 253 4.17 -33.05 19.17
N PHE A 254 3.86 -32.71 17.91
CA PHE A 254 3.34 -33.67 16.94
C PHE A 254 4.42 -34.60 16.34
N GLY A 255 5.69 -34.19 16.40
CA GLY A 255 6.84 -34.95 15.91
C GLY A 255 7.38 -36.01 16.89
N CYS A 256 6.85 -36.09 18.12
CA CYS A 256 7.16 -37.20 19.01
C CYS A 256 6.77 -38.54 18.37
N ASN A 257 7.60 -39.58 18.55
CA ASN A 257 7.37 -40.91 17.98
C ASN A 257 6.02 -41.55 18.39
N TRP A 258 5.42 -41.07 19.47
CA TRP A 258 4.09 -41.52 19.94
C TRP A 258 2.93 -40.88 19.15
N PHE A 259 3.16 -39.76 18.45
CA PHE A 259 2.15 -39.13 17.59
C PHE A 259 2.44 -39.44 16.13
N MET A 260 2.77 -38.41 15.34
CA MET A 260 2.86 -38.50 13.89
C MET A 260 4.30 -38.76 13.42
N GLY A 261 5.29 -38.45 14.25
CA GLY A 261 6.69 -38.86 14.09
C GLY A 261 7.25 -38.55 12.70
N ALA A 262 7.82 -39.55 12.04
CA ALA A 262 8.44 -39.43 10.73
C ALA A 262 7.49 -38.90 9.63
N LYS A 263 6.18 -39.16 9.71
CA LYS A 263 5.23 -38.66 8.70
C LYS A 263 5.13 -37.14 8.72
N LEU A 264 5.16 -36.54 9.90
CA LEU A 264 5.16 -35.08 10.04
C LEU A 264 6.44 -34.47 9.48
N SER A 265 7.60 -35.08 9.76
CA SER A 265 8.88 -34.64 9.20
C SER A 265 8.85 -34.62 7.66
N GLY A 266 8.37 -35.70 7.04
CA GLY A 266 8.21 -35.76 5.58
C GLY A 266 7.27 -34.69 5.02
N MET A 267 6.11 -34.49 5.64
CA MET A 267 5.13 -33.49 5.21
C MET A 267 5.63 -32.05 5.36
N VAL A 268 6.25 -31.73 6.50
CA VAL A 268 6.80 -30.39 6.78
C VAL A 268 7.97 -30.11 5.84
N ASN A 269 8.82 -31.08 5.57
CA ASN A 269 9.89 -30.95 4.57
C ASN A 269 9.37 -30.60 3.18
N TYR A 270 8.35 -31.34 2.72
CA TYR A 270 7.74 -31.07 1.42
C TYR A 270 7.10 -29.69 1.38
N ALA A 271 6.35 -29.32 2.42
CA ALA A 271 5.73 -27.99 2.52
C ALA A 271 6.77 -26.87 2.53
N THR A 272 7.85 -27.01 3.30
CA THR A 272 8.96 -26.07 3.34
C THR A 272 9.63 -25.95 1.97
N SER A 273 9.84 -27.05 1.25
CA SER A 273 10.48 -27.02 -0.07
C SER A 273 9.68 -26.22 -1.11
N LEU A 274 8.35 -26.18 -0.97
CA LEU A 274 7.46 -25.38 -1.83
C LEU A 274 7.49 -23.88 -1.47
N VAL A 275 7.54 -23.57 -0.16
CA VAL A 275 7.50 -22.17 0.33
C VAL A 275 8.88 -21.51 0.30
N CYS A 276 9.94 -22.23 0.57
CA CYS A 276 11.31 -21.71 0.56
C CYS A 276 12.18 -22.59 -0.33
N PRO A 277 12.05 -22.44 -1.67
CA PRO A 277 12.93 -23.14 -2.59
C PRO A 277 14.39 -22.69 -2.41
N GLY A 278 15.33 -23.57 -2.75
CA GLY A 278 16.75 -23.38 -2.48
C GLY A 278 17.34 -22.07 -3.00
N TRP A 279 16.90 -21.56 -4.16
CA TRP A 279 17.42 -20.25 -4.62
C TRP A 279 16.93 -19.11 -3.75
N LEU A 280 15.70 -19.15 -3.23
CA LEU A 280 15.17 -18.06 -2.42
C LEU A 280 16.04 -17.92 -1.16
N CYS A 281 16.39 -19.05 -0.54
CA CYS A 281 17.34 -19.09 0.56
C CYS A 281 18.75 -18.59 0.17
N SER A 282 19.28 -18.98 -1.00
CA SER A 282 20.61 -18.50 -1.44
C SER A 282 20.61 -17.01 -1.80
N PHE A 283 19.54 -16.52 -2.42
CA PHE A 283 19.35 -15.11 -2.77
C PHE A 283 19.35 -14.22 -1.52
N PHE A 284 18.59 -14.60 -0.48
CA PHE A 284 18.63 -13.87 0.79
C PHE A 284 19.99 -13.98 1.47
N ALA A 285 20.64 -15.16 1.46
CA ALA A 285 21.97 -15.33 2.05
C ALA A 285 23.05 -14.47 1.34
N GLU A 286 23.00 -14.38 0.01
CA GLU A 286 23.92 -13.58 -0.81
C GLU A 286 23.65 -12.08 -0.70
N CYS A 287 22.39 -11.64 -0.70
CA CYS A 287 22.03 -10.24 -0.46
C CYS A 287 22.44 -9.78 0.95
N ILE A 288 22.30 -10.65 1.96
CA ILE A 288 22.81 -10.40 3.31
C ILE A 288 24.33 -10.32 3.29
N GLY A 289 25.01 -11.18 2.52
CA GLY A 289 26.46 -11.18 2.25
C GLY A 289 27.01 -9.84 1.71
N CYS A 290 26.28 -9.20 0.79
CA CYS A 290 26.69 -7.93 0.19
C CYS A 290 26.51 -6.72 1.12
N LEU A 291 25.56 -6.78 2.06
CA LEU A 291 25.35 -5.75 3.10
C LEU A 291 26.20 -5.99 4.36
N THR A 292 26.86 -7.15 4.50
CA THR A 292 27.61 -7.58 5.69
C THR A 292 29.07 -7.16 5.72
N GLY A 293 29.34 -5.90 5.42
CA GLY A 293 30.56 -5.23 5.89
C GLY A 293 30.49 -4.84 7.38
N CYS A 294 29.30 -4.54 7.92
CA CYS A 294 29.19 -3.86 9.24
C CYS A 294 28.14 -4.40 10.24
N PHE A 295 27.20 -5.29 9.89
CA PHE A 295 26.17 -5.76 10.83
C PHE A 295 25.88 -7.27 10.74
N ASN A 296 26.90 -8.07 11.10
CA ASN A 296 26.98 -9.51 10.83
C ASN A 296 26.09 -10.42 11.72
N ILE A 297 25.43 -9.91 12.78
CA ILE A 297 24.74 -10.80 13.75
C ILE A 297 23.20 -10.61 13.77
N CYS A 298 22.67 -9.44 13.42
CA CYS A 298 21.23 -9.16 13.52
C CYS A 298 20.40 -9.56 12.28
N PHE A 299 20.98 -9.56 11.07
CA PHE A 299 20.24 -9.90 9.84
C PHE A 299 20.06 -11.41 9.63
N GLN A 300 21.03 -12.21 10.09
CA GLN A 300 20.93 -13.68 10.11
C GLN A 300 19.73 -14.15 10.98
N GLY A 301 19.41 -13.37 12.02
CA GLY A 301 18.30 -13.64 12.93
C GLY A 301 16.91 -13.31 12.37
N CYS A 302 16.73 -12.17 11.69
CA CYS A 302 15.40 -11.72 11.21
C CYS A 302 14.75 -12.66 10.21
N LEU A 303 15.56 -13.29 9.36
CA LEU A 303 15.11 -14.30 8.42
C LEU A 303 15.39 -15.72 8.94
N SER A 304 15.66 -15.90 10.23
CA SER A 304 15.83 -17.24 10.81
C SER A 304 14.56 -18.10 10.73
N PHE A 305 13.41 -17.49 10.41
CA PHE A 305 12.19 -18.20 10.00
C PHE A 305 12.31 -18.78 8.57
N LEU A 306 12.95 -18.06 7.64
CA LEU A 306 13.22 -18.52 6.26
C LEU A 306 14.45 -19.44 6.17
N SER A 307 15.39 -19.37 7.11
CA SER A 307 16.41 -20.40 7.28
C SER A 307 15.76 -21.63 7.91
N CYS A 308 14.92 -22.30 7.12
CA CYS A 308 14.32 -23.54 7.53
C CYS A 308 15.43 -24.57 7.62
N SER A 309 15.78 -24.98 8.84
CA SER A 309 16.57 -26.18 9.06
C SER A 309 15.71 -27.36 8.62
N VAL A 310 15.79 -27.72 7.34
CA VAL A 310 15.06 -28.82 6.71
C VAL A 310 15.30 -30.09 7.53
N PRO A 311 14.29 -30.64 8.23
CA PRO A 311 14.43 -31.93 8.88
C PRO A 311 14.93 -33.00 7.90
N ALA A 312 15.77 -33.93 8.34
CA ALA A 312 16.27 -34.99 7.46
C ALA A 312 15.10 -35.79 6.85
N THR A 313 15.20 -36.05 5.54
CA THR A 313 14.16 -36.70 4.73
C THR A 313 13.81 -38.08 5.26
N SER A 314 12.51 -38.38 5.34
CA SER A 314 11.99 -39.69 5.72
C SER A 314 11.10 -40.25 4.60
N GLY A 315 11.74 -40.89 3.62
CA GLY A 315 11.10 -41.76 2.62
C GLY A 315 10.24 -41.08 1.54
N PRO A 316 9.78 -41.85 0.52
CA PRO A 316 8.83 -41.39 -0.48
C PRO A 316 7.46 -41.12 0.16
N LEU A 317 6.88 -39.96 -0.14
CA LEU A 317 5.59 -39.53 0.40
C LEU A 317 4.43 -40.34 -0.20
N SER A 318 3.47 -40.72 0.64
CA SER A 318 2.16 -41.21 0.19
C SER A 318 1.37 -40.08 -0.51
N GLY A 319 0.49 -40.43 -1.46
CA GLY A 319 -0.36 -39.43 -2.13
C GLY A 319 -1.21 -38.59 -1.17
N SER A 320 -1.64 -39.16 -0.03
CA SER A 320 -2.34 -38.42 1.02
C SER A 320 -1.43 -37.45 1.78
N GLU A 321 -0.16 -37.82 1.97
CA GLU A 321 0.85 -36.99 2.64
C GLU A 321 1.26 -35.81 1.76
N THR A 322 1.30 -35.99 0.43
CA THR A 322 1.53 -34.91 -0.52
C THR A 322 0.42 -33.86 -0.47
N VAL A 323 -0.86 -34.28 -0.51
CA VAL A 323 -2.00 -33.34 -0.45
C VAL A 323 -2.00 -32.57 0.87
N ALA A 324 -1.78 -33.26 1.98
CA ALA A 324 -1.70 -32.62 3.29
C ALA A 324 -0.48 -31.68 3.41
N GLY A 325 0.65 -32.03 2.78
CA GLY A 325 1.83 -31.17 2.69
C GLY A 325 1.58 -29.88 1.88
N VAL A 326 0.79 -29.93 0.81
CA VAL A 326 0.40 -28.71 0.05
C VAL A 326 -0.47 -27.80 0.92
N LEU A 327 -1.44 -28.34 1.66
CA LEU A 327 -2.28 -27.55 2.56
C LEU A 327 -1.43 -26.89 3.66
N LEU A 328 -0.46 -27.63 4.20
CA LEU A 328 0.49 -27.11 5.18
C LEU A 328 1.39 -26.01 4.59
N ALA A 329 1.79 -26.14 3.32
CA ALA A 329 2.55 -25.10 2.62
C ALA A 329 1.78 -23.77 2.52
N ILE A 330 0.46 -23.82 2.26
CA ILE A 330 -0.40 -22.62 2.24
C ILE A 330 -0.42 -21.96 3.62
N SER A 331 -0.54 -22.73 4.70
CA SER A 331 -0.52 -22.18 6.06
C SER A 331 0.84 -21.56 6.41
N ILE A 332 1.96 -22.21 6.09
CA ILE A 332 3.30 -21.64 6.31
C ILE A 332 3.48 -20.37 5.48
N PHE A 333 3.02 -20.37 4.23
CA PHE A 333 3.08 -19.18 3.37
C PHE A 333 2.31 -18.01 3.98
N LEU A 334 1.10 -18.21 4.50
CA LEU A 334 0.33 -17.15 5.16
C LEU A 334 1.03 -16.63 6.44
N VAL A 335 1.65 -17.51 7.22
CA VAL A 335 2.45 -17.10 8.39
C VAL A 335 3.65 -16.26 7.94
N GLY A 336 4.38 -16.68 6.92
CA GLY A 336 5.48 -15.90 6.33
C GLY A 336 5.02 -14.54 5.80
N LEU A 337 3.87 -14.50 5.11
CA LEU A 337 3.25 -13.29 4.59
C LEU A 337 2.86 -12.32 5.72
N SER A 338 2.41 -12.84 6.86
CA SER A 338 2.07 -12.02 8.04
C SER A 338 3.30 -11.31 8.62
N ILE A 339 4.47 -11.96 8.61
CA ILE A 339 5.74 -11.37 9.07
C ILE A 339 6.15 -10.21 8.15
N LEU A 340 6.09 -10.44 6.83
CA LEU A 340 6.38 -9.41 5.83
C LEU A 340 5.39 -8.23 5.97
N SER A 341 4.11 -8.53 6.14
CA SER A 341 3.04 -7.56 6.31
C SER A 341 3.22 -6.69 7.56
N TYR A 342 3.70 -7.28 8.67
CA TYR A 342 4.06 -6.53 9.86
C TYR A 342 5.23 -5.56 9.60
N GLY A 343 6.27 -6.02 8.89
CA GLY A 343 7.39 -5.17 8.50
C GLY A 343 6.95 -3.95 7.67
N LEU A 344 6.13 -4.17 6.64
CA LEU A 344 5.56 -3.09 5.83
C LEU A 344 4.66 -2.15 6.64
N SER A 345 3.92 -2.68 7.63
CA SER A 345 3.12 -1.85 8.53
C SER A 345 3.96 -0.92 9.39
N ILE A 346 5.17 -1.33 9.81
CA ILE A 346 6.07 -0.46 10.57
C ILE A 346 6.56 0.68 9.68
N ILE A 347 6.90 0.39 8.41
CA ILE A 347 7.34 1.40 7.45
C ILE A 347 6.24 2.43 7.23
N SER A 348 5.04 1.98 6.83
CA SER A 348 3.90 2.87 6.56
C SER A 348 3.52 3.72 7.79
N VAL A 349 3.43 3.13 8.99
CA VAL A 349 3.16 3.89 10.22
C VAL A 349 4.28 4.89 10.53
N GLY A 350 5.54 4.48 10.35
CA GLY A 350 6.70 5.34 10.54
C GLY A 350 6.69 6.53 9.60
N GLU A 351 6.48 6.32 8.31
CA GLU A 351 6.38 7.37 7.28
C GLU A 351 5.21 8.31 7.55
N THR A 352 4.06 7.78 7.98
CA THR A 352 2.89 8.57 8.40
C THR A 352 3.24 9.53 9.53
N LEU A 353 3.88 9.03 10.59
CA LEU A 353 4.33 9.85 11.72
C LEU A 353 5.35 10.90 11.28
N MET A 354 6.32 10.51 10.45
CA MET A 354 7.33 11.43 9.92
C MET A 354 6.69 12.56 9.12
N PHE A 355 5.69 12.26 8.29
CA PHE A 355 4.99 13.25 7.48
C PHE A 355 4.15 14.21 8.33
N ILE A 356 3.43 13.71 9.34
CA ILE A 356 2.69 14.57 10.29
C ILE A 356 3.65 15.51 11.03
N ILE A 357 4.80 14.99 11.51
CA ILE A 357 5.84 15.81 12.17
C ILE A 357 6.40 16.85 11.21
N PHE A 358 6.63 16.47 9.96
CA PHE A 358 7.12 17.37 8.93
C PHE A 358 6.16 18.54 8.72
N LYS A 359 4.87 18.26 8.54
CA LYS A 359 3.85 19.30 8.34
C LYS A 359 3.71 20.23 9.52
N LYS A 360 3.68 19.70 10.75
CA LYS A 360 3.61 20.53 11.94
C LYS A 360 4.82 21.43 12.12
N LYS A 361 6.03 20.98 11.76
CA LYS A 361 7.25 21.77 11.94
C LYS A 361 7.61 22.67 10.76
N SER A 362 7.15 22.36 9.55
CA SER A 362 7.38 23.19 8.36
C SER A 362 6.33 24.28 8.24
N ASP A 363 5.06 23.89 8.34
CA ASP A 363 3.92 24.71 7.93
C ASP A 363 3.04 25.12 9.13
N ASP A 364 3.41 24.73 10.37
CA ASP A 364 2.61 24.83 11.60
C ASP A 364 1.23 24.15 11.53
N ASP A 365 1.04 23.30 10.52
CA ASP A 365 -0.21 22.63 10.22
C ASP A 365 -0.33 21.33 11.03
N ASP A 366 -1.33 21.26 11.92
CA ASP A 366 -1.63 20.07 12.71
C ASP A 366 -2.70 19.22 12.04
N LEU A 367 -2.25 18.22 11.30
CA LEU A 367 -3.12 17.29 10.57
C LEU A 367 -4.10 16.53 11.47
N LEU A 368 -3.86 16.44 12.78
CA LEU A 368 -4.77 15.79 13.71
C LEU A 368 -5.98 16.65 14.07
N GLN A 369 -5.87 17.97 13.94
CA GLN A 369 -6.95 18.92 14.24
C GLN A 369 -7.81 19.24 13.01
N ARG A 370 -7.28 18.97 11.81
CA ARG A 370 -8.00 19.18 10.55
C ARG A 370 -9.12 18.15 10.42
N LYS A 371 -10.33 18.62 10.10
CA LYS A 371 -11.41 17.74 9.64
C LYS A 371 -11.01 17.09 8.32
N ASP A 372 -11.02 15.77 8.30
CA ASP A 372 -10.72 15.00 7.09
C ASP A 372 -12.00 14.68 6.31
N GLU A 373 -11.86 14.19 5.09
CA GLU A 373 -13.01 13.93 4.20
C GLU A 373 -14.06 13.02 4.84
N ASP A 374 -13.67 11.98 5.58
CA ASP A 374 -14.64 11.07 6.21
C ASP A 374 -15.43 11.80 7.32
N GLU A 375 -14.78 12.68 8.11
CA GLU A 375 -15.49 13.49 9.12
C GLU A 375 -16.43 14.52 8.49
N LEU A 376 -16.07 15.06 7.31
CA LEU A 376 -16.93 15.99 6.57
C LEU A 376 -18.12 15.29 5.92
N GLU A 377 -17.93 14.06 5.41
CA GLU A 377 -19.02 13.23 4.88
C GLU A 377 -20.00 12.85 6.01
N GLU A 378 -19.50 12.43 7.19
CA GLU A 378 -20.32 12.15 8.37
C GLU A 378 -21.13 13.38 8.82
N ASP A 379 -20.51 14.57 8.89
CA ASP A 379 -21.22 15.81 9.27
C ASP A 379 -22.34 16.17 8.29
N MET A 380 -22.15 15.95 6.98
CA MET A 380 -23.19 16.22 5.97
C MET A 380 -24.33 15.20 6.04
N ASP A 381 -24.02 13.91 6.19
CA ASP A 381 -25.04 12.86 6.31
C ASP A 381 -25.91 13.05 7.57
N ASP A 382 -25.32 13.55 8.66
CA ASP A 382 -26.07 13.91 9.87
C ASP A 382 -26.97 15.14 9.63
N GLU A 383 -26.50 16.17 8.92
CA GLU A 383 -27.30 17.37 8.60
C GLU A 383 -28.51 17.06 7.70
N TYR A 384 -28.37 16.14 6.73
CA TYR A 384 -29.47 15.72 5.86
C TYR A 384 -30.51 14.81 6.54
N ASN A 385 -30.15 14.09 7.62
CA ASN A 385 -31.10 13.23 8.35
C ASN A 385 -32.03 14.01 9.29
N PHE A 386 -31.76 15.28 9.59
CA PHE A 386 -32.62 16.09 10.47
C PHE A 386 -33.81 16.74 9.75
N ASP A 387 -33.82 16.80 8.42
CA ASP A 387 -34.88 17.49 7.66
C ASP A 387 -36.04 16.57 7.22
N ASP A 388 -35.94 15.25 7.44
CA ASP A 388 -36.95 14.25 6.98
C ASP A 388 -37.88 13.71 8.09
N GLU A 389 -37.72 14.11 9.36
CA GLU A 389 -38.56 13.64 10.50
C GLU A 389 -39.66 14.64 10.96
N ASP A 390 -39.95 15.71 10.20
CA ASP A 390 -41.01 16.69 10.57
C ASP A 390 -42.30 16.57 9.72
N ASN A 391 -42.65 15.37 9.25
CA ASN A 391 -43.96 15.09 8.64
C ASN A 391 -44.61 13.80 9.18
N GLU A 392 -44.71 13.66 10.51
CA GLU A 392 -45.78 12.84 11.09
C GLU A 392 -47.05 13.68 11.21
N VAL A 393 -47.85 13.70 10.13
CA VAL A 393 -49.24 14.14 10.19
C VAL A 393 -50.00 13.14 11.05
N GLU A 394 -50.52 13.61 12.20
CA GLU A 394 -51.52 12.91 13.02
C GLU A 394 -52.65 12.39 12.11
N SER A 395 -52.69 11.08 11.87
CA SER A 395 -53.88 10.39 11.36
C SER A 395 -54.55 9.69 12.53
N ASP A 396 -55.54 10.37 13.10
CA ASP A 396 -56.44 9.86 14.13
C ASP A 396 -57.38 8.82 13.50
N ASP A 397 -57.17 7.55 13.83
CA ASP A 397 -58.06 6.45 13.44
C ASP A 397 -59.32 6.46 14.33
N SER A 398 -60.49 6.68 13.72
CA SER A 398 -61.76 6.18 14.27
C SER A 398 -62.66 5.60 13.19
N GLU A 399 -63.02 4.35 13.46
CA GLU A 399 -63.80 3.41 12.67
C GLU A 399 -65.19 3.92 12.26
N GLY A 400 -65.70 3.36 11.15
CA GLY A 400 -67.08 2.88 11.10
C GLY A 400 -68.01 3.47 10.05
N GLY A 401 -67.96 2.90 8.84
CA GLY A 401 -69.12 2.40 8.07
C GLY A 401 -70.40 3.24 7.84
N LEU A 402 -70.67 3.42 6.53
CA LEU A 402 -71.99 3.47 5.85
C LEU A 402 -72.87 4.73 6.05
N GLU A 403 -73.10 5.49 4.98
CA GLU A 403 -74.38 5.50 4.21
C GLU A 403 -74.32 6.47 3.01
N ASP A 404 -74.97 6.05 1.92
CA ASP A 404 -75.28 6.75 0.67
C ASP A 404 -76.08 8.06 0.88
N ASP A 405 -75.90 9.05 0.00
CA ASP A 405 -76.91 9.43 -1.02
C ASP A 405 -76.75 10.87 -1.58
N ASN A 406 -76.98 10.96 -2.90
CA ASN A 406 -77.49 12.07 -3.73
C ASN A 406 -76.63 13.33 -3.95
N ALA A 407 -76.13 13.59 -5.17
CA ALA A 407 -76.80 13.89 -6.45
C ALA A 407 -77.13 15.39 -6.63
N GLU A 408 -76.52 15.96 -7.69
CA GLU A 408 -77.04 16.96 -8.67
C GLU A 408 -77.62 18.28 -8.07
N ASP A 409 -77.41 19.48 -8.60
CA ASP A 409 -77.08 19.93 -9.93
C ASP A 409 -76.82 21.46 -9.92
N GLU A 410 -76.31 21.96 -11.04
CA GLU A 410 -76.54 23.31 -11.62
C GLU A 410 -76.02 24.61 -10.92
N SER A 411 -75.03 25.19 -11.61
CA SER A 411 -74.73 26.63 -11.77
C SER A 411 -75.97 27.50 -12.07
N PRO A 412 -75.98 28.84 -11.82
CA PRO A 412 -75.34 29.81 -12.74
C PRO A 412 -74.86 31.12 -12.05
N SER A 413 -73.73 31.72 -12.45
CA SER A 413 -73.61 32.84 -13.41
C SER A 413 -73.42 34.22 -12.76
N ASP A 414 -72.74 35.09 -13.53
CA ASP A 414 -72.78 36.56 -13.51
C ASP A 414 -71.90 37.24 -12.43
N ASP A 415 -71.10 38.28 -12.69
CA ASP A 415 -70.79 39.04 -13.90
C ASP A 415 -69.74 40.14 -13.53
N ILE A 416 -69.00 40.64 -14.53
CA ILE A 416 -68.55 42.06 -14.71
C ILE A 416 -67.50 42.62 -13.72
N ASN A 417 -66.23 42.86 -14.10
CA ASN A 417 -65.60 43.85 -15.01
C ASN A 417 -65.26 45.23 -14.37
N SER A 418 -64.22 45.88 -14.94
CA SER A 418 -63.57 47.20 -14.69
C SER A 418 -62.45 47.19 -13.64
N GLY A 419 -61.17 47.52 -13.96
CA GLY A 419 -60.62 48.69 -14.69
C GLY A 419 -60.36 49.81 -13.67
N ASP A 420 -59.30 50.61 -13.63
CA ASP A 420 -58.11 50.91 -14.44
C ASP A 420 -57.20 51.75 -13.49
N ASP A 421 -56.07 52.23 -13.99
CA ASP A 421 -55.32 53.43 -13.58
C ASP A 421 -54.13 53.34 -12.59
N SER A 422 -52.96 53.26 -13.22
CA SER A 422 -51.93 54.32 -13.31
C SER A 422 -51.33 54.99 -12.04
N ASP A 423 -50.01 54.82 -11.97
CA ASP A 423 -48.94 55.61 -11.32
C ASP A 423 -49.20 57.15 -11.31
N PRO A 424 -48.71 57.94 -10.34
CA PRO A 424 -47.28 58.32 -10.37
C PRO A 424 -46.60 58.65 -9.02
N LYS A 425 -45.28 58.45 -9.02
CA LYS A 425 -44.19 59.30 -8.45
C LYS A 425 -44.54 60.36 -7.39
N GLU A 426 -43.82 60.27 -6.28
CA GLU A 426 -43.01 61.36 -5.73
C GLU A 426 -41.64 60.84 -5.27
#